data_AF-A0A0A5I044-F1
#
_entry.id   AF-A0A0A5I044-F1
#
_cell.length_a   1.000
_cell.length_b   1.000
_cell.length_c   1.000
_cell.angle_alpha   90.00
_cell.angle_beta   90.00
_cell.angle_gamma   90.00
#
_symmetry.space_group_name_H-M   'P 1'
#
loop_
_entity.id
_entity.type
_entity.pdbx_description
1 polymer ?
#
loop_
_entity_poly.entity_id
_entity_poly.type
_entity_poly.pdbx_seq_one_letter_code
_entity_poly.pdbx_strand_id
1 'polypeptide(L)' 'MKVLNAPPEKYQESYDTAFELYSLYETYTSLALEPSGSLMSYNDEARKLTSELETKIKEFEVKLPNEQE' A
#
# COMPACT_ATOMS: atom_id res chain seq x y z
N MET A 1 -8.41 -15.29 0.84
CA MET A 1 -7.16 -14.94 0.13
C MET A 1 -6.75 -15.93 -0.96
N LYS A 2 -6.89 -17.26 -0.83
CA LYS A 2 -6.46 -18.20 -1.90
C LYS A 2 -7.07 -17.95 -3.29
N VAL A 3 -8.29 -17.42 -3.37
CA VAL A 3 -8.97 -17.07 -4.63
C VAL A 3 -8.44 -15.76 -5.24
N LEU A 4 -7.82 -14.90 -4.42
CA LEU A 4 -7.20 -13.64 -4.86
C LEU A 4 -5.76 -13.83 -5.36
N ASN A 5 -5.10 -14.94 -5.02
CA ASN A 5 -3.72 -15.24 -5.43
C ASN A 5 -3.57 -15.55 -6.93
N ALA A 6 -4.68 -15.68 -7.66
CA ALA A 6 -4.69 -15.86 -9.10
C ALA A 6 -5.57 -14.78 -9.74
N PRO A 7 -5.15 -13.50 -9.68
CA PRO A 7 -5.88 -12.44 -10.37
C PRO A 7 -5.91 -12.75 -11.87
N PRO A 8 -6.99 -12.38 -12.59
CA PRO A 8 -6.96 -12.41 -14.04
C PRO A 8 -5.80 -11.55 -14.56
N GLU A 9 -5.16 -11.95 -15.65
CA GLU A 9 -3.94 -11.30 -16.18
C GLU A 9 -4.09 -9.77 -16.32
N LYS A 10 -5.26 -9.31 -16.78
CA LYS A 10 -5.63 -7.89 -16.88
C LYS A 10 -5.50 -7.12 -15.55
N TYR A 11 -5.68 -7.77 -14.41
CA TYR A 11 -5.65 -7.16 -13.07
C TYR A 11 -4.40 -7.52 -12.27
N GLN A 12 -3.42 -8.23 -12.85
CA GLN A 12 -2.26 -8.70 -12.10
C GLN A 12 -1.43 -7.52 -11.56
N GLU A 13 -1.17 -6.50 -12.37
CA GLU A 13 -0.37 -5.33 -11.94
C GLU A 13 -1.08 -4.48 -10.87
N SER A 14 -2.41 -4.34 -10.95
CA SER A 14 -3.19 -3.64 -9.93
C SER A 14 -3.29 -4.47 -8.66
N TYR A 15 -3.39 -5.80 -8.75
CA TYR A 15 -3.34 -6.71 -7.60
C TYR A 15 -2.00 -6.62 -6.87
N ASP A 16 -0.87 -6.66 -7.59
CA ASP A 16 0.47 -6.53 -6.99
C ASP A 16 0.62 -5.18 -6.28
N THR A 17 0.17 -4.11 -6.92
CA THR A 17 0.22 -2.75 -6.34
C THR A 17 -0.70 -2.64 -5.10
N ALA A 18 -1.86 -3.28 -5.11
CA ALA A 18 -2.75 -3.33 -3.94
C ALA A 18 -2.14 -4.12 -2.78
N PHE A 19 -1.41 -5.20 -3.08
CA PHE A 19 -0.71 -6.00 -2.07
C PHE A 19 0.44 -5.22 -1.41
N GLU A 20 1.20 -4.47 -2.20
CA GLU A 20 2.22 -3.54 -1.67
C GLU A 20 1.60 -2.46 -0.78
N LEU A 21 0.47 -1.89 -1.21
CA LEU A 21 -0.27 -0.90 -0.44
C LEU A 21 -0.79 -1.46 0.89
N TYR A 22 -1.29 -2.70 0.89
CA TYR A 22 -1.69 -3.39 2.12
C TYR A 22 -0.49 -3.59 3.07
N SER A 23 0.67 -3.98 2.54
CA SER A 23 1.89 -4.19 3.33
C SER A 23 2.40 -2.88 3.97
N LEU A 24 2.32 -1.76 3.23
CA LEU A 24 2.63 -0.43 3.76
C LEU A 24 1.64 0.01 4.83
N TYR A 25 0.35 -0.27 4.63
CA TYR A 25 -0.69 0.01 5.62
C TYR A 25 -0.46 -0.77 6.91
N GLU A 26 -0.14 -2.07 6.81
CA GLU A 26 0.20 -2.89 7.97
C GLU A 26 1.39 -2.31 8.75
N THR A 27 2.44 -1.90 8.03
CA THR A 27 3.62 -1.25 8.63
C THR A 27 3.24 0.04 9.36
N TYR A 28 2.41 0.88 8.75
CA TYR A 28 1.92 2.11 9.39
C TYR A 28 1.09 1.83 10.64
N THR A 29 0.20 0.83 10.58
CA THR A 29 -0.59 0.43 11.76
C THR A 29 0.28 -0.14 12.87
N SER A 30 1.31 -0.91 12.53
CA SER A 30 2.29 -1.42 13.49
C SER A 30 3.03 -0.27 14.19
N LEU A 31 3.45 0.75 13.43
CA LEU A 31 4.09 1.94 13.98
C LEU A 31 3.15 2.69 14.96
N ALA A 32 1.86 2.75 14.68
CA ALA A 32 0.87 3.41 15.52
C ALA A 32 0.51 2.60 16.79
N LEU A 33 0.47 1.27 16.69
CA LEU A 33 0.16 0.37 17.80
C LEU A 33 1.35 0.17 18.73
N GLU A 34 2.55 0.08 18.17
CA GLU A 34 3.81 -0.16 18.87
C GLU A 34 4.83 0.95 18.56
N PRO A 35 4.55 2.19 18.97
CA PRO A 35 5.45 3.30 18.71
C PRO A 35 6.78 3.08 19.43
N SER A 36 7.88 3.22 18.70
CA SER A 36 9.23 3.06 19.23
C SER A 36 10.12 4.23 18.84
N GLY A 37 11.22 4.40 19.56
CA GLY A 37 12.16 5.50 19.34
C GLY A 37 11.73 6.85 19.93
N SER A 38 12.25 7.93 19.37
CA SER A 38 11.91 9.29 19.79
C SER A 38 10.70 9.83 19.04
N LEU A 39 10.02 10.84 19.59
CA LEU A 39 8.93 11.54 18.90
C LEU A 39 9.35 12.06 17.51
N MET A 40 10.61 12.49 17.36
CA MET A 40 11.13 12.98 16.09
C MET A 40 11.26 11.83 15.08
N SER A 41 11.85 10.72 15.50
CA SER A 41 11.99 9.50 14.68
C SER A 41 10.64 8.94 14.24
N TYR A 42 9.68 8.87 15.18
CA TYR A 42 8.31 8.47 14.88
C TYR A 42 7.66 9.37 13.83
N ASN A 43 7.78 10.70 13.98
CA ASN A 43 7.18 11.65 13.06
C ASN A 43 7.81 11.57 11.66
N ASP A 44 9.11 11.35 11.56
CA ASP A 44 9.79 11.21 10.28
C ASP A 44 9.39 9.90 9.57
N GLU A 45 9.29 8.80 10.32
CA GLU A 45 8.85 7.50 9.79
C GLU A 45 7.37 7.52 9.38
N ALA A 46 6.50 8.11 10.19
CA ALA A 46 5.08 8.26 9.87
C ALA A 46 4.89 9.13 8.61
N ARG A 47 5.66 10.20 8.44
CA ARG A 47 5.63 11.04 7.23
C ARG A 47 6.07 10.27 6.00
N LYS A 48 7.18 9.54 6.10
CA LYS A 48 7.69 8.71 5.00
C LYS A 48 6.66 7.68 4.56
N LEU A 49 6.11 6.90 5.49
CA LEU A 49 5.08 5.89 5.21
C LEU A 49 3.82 6.51 4.60
N THR A 50 3.39 7.68 5.07
CA THR A 50 2.24 8.39 4.49
C THR A 50 2.50 8.78 3.04
N SER A 51 3.67 9.34 2.73
CA SER A 51 4.01 9.70 1.35
C SER A 51 4.15 8.48 0.42
N GLU A 52 4.67 7.37 0.93
CA GLU A 52 4.73 6.11 0.18
C GLU A 52 3.34 5.53 -0.09
N LEU A 53 2.43 5.57 0.90
CA LEU A 53 1.02 5.19 0.74
C LEU A 53 0.31 6.04 -0.32
N GLU A 54 0.44 7.37 -0.25
CA GLU A 54 -0.16 8.28 -1.25
C GLU A 54 0.34 8.00 -2.67
N THR A 55 1.62 7.69 -2.81
CA THR A 55 2.22 7.33 -4.10
C THR A 55 1.65 6.01 -4.62
N LYS A 56 1.57 4.99 -3.77
CA LYS A 56 1.03 3.67 -4.13
C LYS A 56 -0.46 3.69 -4.43
N ILE A 57 -1.24 4.54 -3.77
CA ILE A 57 -2.66 4.76 -4.10
C ILE A 57 -2.79 5.27 -5.54
N LYS A 58 -2.01 6.28 -5.92
CA LYS A 58 -2.02 6.81 -7.29
C LYS A 58 -1.55 5.77 -8.31
N GLU A 59 -0.51 5.00 -7.99
CA GLU A 59 -0.06 3.90 -8.86
C GLU A 59 -1.15 2.85 -9.06
N PHE A 60 -1.87 2.50 -7.98
CA PHE A 60 -2.98 1.56 -8.04
C PHE A 60 -4.11 2.08 -8.93
N GLU A 61 -4.51 3.34 -8.77
CA GLU A 61 -5.55 3.97 -9.60
C GLU A 61 -5.18 3.99 -11.09
N VAL A 62 -3.92 4.27 -11.42
CA VAL A 62 -3.44 4.30 -12.82
C VAL A 62 -3.34 2.90 -13.43
N LYS A 63 -2.93 1.90 -12.64
CA LYS A 63 -2.81 0.50 -13.08
C LYS A 63 -4.14 -0.24 -13.04
N LEU A 64 -5.18 0.34 -12.43
CA LEU A 64 -6.50 -0.25 -12.42
C LEU A 64 -7.04 -0.23 -13.86
N PRO A 65 -7.34 -1.39 -14.45
CA PRO A 65 -7.84 -1.44 -15.81
C PRO A 65 -9.22 -0.80 -15.90
N ASN A 66 -9.41 0.14 -16.82
CA ASN A 66 -10.73 0.68 -17.12
C ASN A 66 -11.61 -0.41 -17.78
N GLU A 67 -12.87 -0.52 -17.35
CA GLU A 67 -13.87 -1.42 -17.93
C GLU A 67 -14.41 -0.95 -19.29
N GLN A 68 -13.84 0.13 -19.85
CA GLN A 68 -14.23 0.68 -21.15
C GLN A 68 -13.28 0.19 -22.26
N GLU A 69 -13.45 -1.07 -22.67
CA GLU A 69 -13.09 -1.57 -24.01
C GLU A 69 -14.24 -2.39 -24.58
#